data_AF-A0A182QW15-F1
#
_entry.id   AF-A0A182QW15-F1
#
_cell.length_a   1.000
_cell.length_b   1.000
_cell.length_c   1.000
_cell.angle_alpha   90.00
_cell.angle_beta   90.00
_cell.angle_gamma   90.00
#
_symmetry.space_group_name_H-M   'P 1'
#
loop_
_entity.id
_entity.type
_entity.pdbx_description
1 polymer ?
#
loop_
_entity_poly.entity_id
_entity_poly.type
_entity_poly.pdbx_seq_one_letter_code
_entity_poly.pdbx_strand_id
1 'polypeptide(L)'
;LETMETSTHNIPSHRLSDGCRVKLSQISCYLCSAWMDEKDVEKHLQSCREHRTVCPNGCGSFIARKELQLHTNRCPEGFDDRTKLIPETNSNVPKAYHYPVPHGKCFATIQKLEKEFAIMKNLLTEQTVKYANAIDTIDQLKKEINMLKSAPNTKPSTPEVSCSNRQSLNVQVSDVDKMDYATLCNTLIETRVRLRRYREENLYTKRRLDELQQQLLSDTNANR
;
A
#
# COMPACT_ATOMS: atom_id res chain seq x y z
N LEU A 1 -18.66 -4.03 41.16
CA LEU A 1 -19.40 -5.27 40.85
C LEU A 1 -20.46 -4.90 39.82
N GLU A 2 -20.06 -4.78 38.56
CA GLU A 2 -20.98 -4.66 37.41
C GLU A 2 -20.27 -5.34 36.24
N THR A 3 -20.94 -6.31 35.68
CA THR A 3 -20.42 -7.39 34.85
C THR A 3 -20.22 -6.94 33.40
N MET A 4 -19.04 -7.23 32.85
CA MET A 4 -18.76 -7.13 31.42
C MET A 4 -19.52 -8.22 30.67
N GLU A 5 -20.47 -7.83 29.84
CA GLU A 5 -21.12 -8.73 28.87
C GLU A 5 -20.18 -8.93 27.68
N THR A 6 -19.50 -10.08 27.68
CA THR A 6 -18.75 -10.56 26.52
C THR A 6 -19.70 -10.99 25.42
N SER A 7 -19.82 -10.17 24.37
CA SER A 7 -20.50 -10.50 23.11
C SER A 7 -19.76 -11.67 22.45
N THR A 8 -20.34 -12.86 22.60
CA THR A 8 -19.89 -14.09 21.92
C THR A 8 -20.43 -14.07 20.49
N HIS A 9 -19.57 -13.75 19.53
CA HIS A 9 -19.88 -13.96 18.13
C HIS A 9 -19.93 -15.47 17.83
N ASN A 10 -21.16 -15.98 17.72
CA ASN A 10 -21.48 -17.31 17.21
C ASN A 10 -20.82 -17.51 15.83
N ILE A 11 -19.82 -18.38 15.77
CA ILE A 11 -19.33 -18.95 14.52
C ILE A 11 -20.25 -20.14 14.19
N PRO A 12 -21.00 -20.14 13.06
CA PRO A 12 -21.83 -21.27 12.69
C PRO A 12 -20.96 -22.48 12.34
N SER A 13 -20.95 -23.48 13.20
CA SER A 13 -20.35 -24.79 12.95
C SER A 13 -21.31 -25.61 12.08
N HIS A 14 -21.13 -25.58 10.76
CA HIS A 14 -21.87 -26.46 9.87
C HIS A 14 -21.14 -27.79 9.67
N ARG A 15 -21.89 -28.86 10.00
CA ARG A 15 -21.53 -30.28 9.90
C ARG A 15 -20.99 -30.63 8.52
N LEU A 16 -19.87 -31.35 8.53
CA LEU A 16 -19.32 -32.07 7.38
C LEU A 16 -20.30 -33.17 6.97
N SER A 17 -20.87 -33.06 5.78
CA SER A 17 -21.57 -34.13 5.07
C SER A 17 -20.97 -34.27 3.68
N ASP A 18 -20.79 -35.52 3.27
CA ASP A 18 -19.97 -36.01 2.16
C ASP A 18 -20.18 -35.32 0.81
N GLY A 19 -19.05 -35.06 0.13
CA GLY A 19 -18.98 -34.50 -1.23
C GLY A 19 -18.14 -33.23 -1.34
N CYS A 20 -16.85 -33.30 -0.96
CA CYS A 20 -15.98 -32.13 -0.83
C CYS A 20 -15.55 -31.51 -2.18
N ARG A 21 -16.46 -30.78 -2.84
CA ARG A 21 -16.07 -29.63 -3.68
C ARG A 21 -15.99 -28.43 -2.75
N VAL A 22 -14.78 -28.06 -2.35
CA VAL A 22 -14.55 -26.90 -1.50
C VAL A 22 -14.97 -25.64 -2.27
N LYS A 23 -16.18 -25.13 -2.04
CA LYS A 23 -16.58 -23.80 -2.51
C LYS A 23 -15.99 -22.76 -1.56
N LEU A 24 -14.70 -22.47 -1.75
CA LEU A 24 -13.91 -21.45 -1.04
C LEU A 24 -14.19 -20.01 -1.51
N SER A 25 -15.34 -19.74 -2.13
CA SER A 25 -15.62 -18.42 -2.73
C SER A 25 -16.32 -17.45 -1.77
N GLN A 26 -16.06 -17.55 -0.46
CA GLN A 26 -16.52 -16.56 0.50
C GLN A 26 -15.43 -15.55 0.78
N ILE A 27 -15.78 -14.27 0.67
CA ILE A 27 -14.89 -13.12 0.83
C ILE A 27 -15.44 -12.28 1.99
N SER A 28 -14.56 -11.84 2.89
CA SER A 28 -14.92 -10.91 3.95
C SER A 28 -14.92 -9.47 3.41
N CYS A 29 -15.97 -8.69 3.71
CA CYS A 29 -15.97 -7.26 3.44
C CYS A 29 -14.90 -6.56 4.27
N TYR A 30 -14.03 -5.78 3.62
CA TYR A 30 -12.96 -5.02 4.28
C TYR A 30 -13.46 -3.82 5.11
N LEU A 31 -14.74 -3.45 4.99
CA LEU A 31 -15.35 -2.34 5.74
C LEU A 31 -16.08 -2.81 7.00
N CYS A 32 -16.87 -3.88 6.90
CA CYS A 32 -17.74 -4.34 8.00
C CYS A 32 -17.45 -5.77 8.49
N SER A 33 -16.46 -6.44 7.92
CA SER A 33 -16.05 -7.82 8.25
C SER A 33 -17.14 -8.89 8.08
N ALA A 34 -18.28 -8.57 7.47
CA ALA A 34 -19.27 -9.56 7.08
C ALA A 34 -18.70 -10.50 6.00
N TRP A 35 -19.05 -11.78 6.06
CA TRP A 35 -18.68 -12.78 5.05
C TRP A 35 -19.79 -12.89 4.00
N MET A 36 -19.43 -12.93 2.72
CA MET A 36 -20.37 -13.03 1.60
C MET A 36 -19.77 -13.81 0.44
N ASP A 37 -20.63 -14.31 -0.45
CA ASP A 37 -20.18 -14.94 -1.68
C ASP A 37 -19.55 -13.90 -2.63
N GLU A 38 -18.56 -14.32 -3.42
CA GLU A 38 -17.87 -13.48 -4.41
C GLU A 38 -18.81 -12.67 -5.32
N LYS A 39 -19.91 -13.28 -5.76
CA LYS A 39 -20.95 -12.65 -6.59
C LYS A 39 -21.68 -11.48 -5.89
N ASP A 40 -21.72 -11.50 -4.56
CA ASP A 40 -22.48 -10.54 -3.74
C ASP A 40 -21.59 -9.43 -3.18
N VAL A 41 -20.25 -9.55 -3.31
CA VAL A 41 -19.28 -8.57 -2.80
C VAL A 41 -19.55 -7.17 -3.36
N GLU A 42 -19.73 -7.04 -4.67
CA GLU A 42 -19.96 -5.74 -5.31
C GLU A 42 -21.26 -5.09 -4.82
N LYS A 43 -22.35 -5.87 -4.79
CA LYS A 43 -23.65 -5.41 -4.29
C LYS A 43 -23.59 -5.02 -2.81
N HIS A 44 -22.82 -5.76 -2.02
CA HIS A 44 -22.59 -5.42 -0.62
C HIS A 44 -21.78 -4.13 -0.48
N LEU A 45 -20.68 -3.94 -1.22
CA LEU A 45 -19.87 -2.72 -1.14
C LEU A 45 -20.68 -1.46 -1.47
N GLN A 46 -21.56 -1.54 -2.47
CA GLN A 46 -22.48 -0.45 -2.83
C GLN A 46 -23.43 -0.08 -1.69
N SER A 47 -23.88 -1.05 -0.88
CA SER A 47 -24.88 -0.87 0.19
C SER A 47 -24.31 -1.00 1.62
N CYS A 48 -22.99 -1.16 1.75
CA CYS A 48 -22.32 -1.40 3.03
C CYS A 48 -22.58 -0.25 4.02
N ARG A 49 -22.97 -0.61 5.24
CA ARG A 49 -23.33 0.34 6.30
C ARG A 49 -22.13 1.11 6.86
N GLU A 50 -20.94 0.49 6.80
CA GLU A 50 -19.67 1.07 7.26
C GLU A 50 -18.96 1.89 6.18
N HIS A 51 -19.49 1.91 4.95
CA HIS A 51 -18.95 2.76 3.90
C HIS A 51 -19.07 4.24 4.29
N ARG A 52 -17.96 4.97 4.23
CA ARG A 52 -17.90 6.40 4.56
C ARG A 52 -18.23 7.25 3.34
N THR A 53 -19.22 8.11 3.49
CA THR A 53 -19.63 9.08 2.47
C THR A 53 -19.48 10.50 2.98
N VAL A 54 -19.29 11.45 2.07
CA VAL A 54 -19.30 12.88 2.42
C VAL A 54 -20.71 13.29 2.84
N CYS A 55 -20.82 14.16 3.84
CA CYS A 55 -22.11 14.73 4.24
C CYS A 55 -22.78 15.46 3.08
N PRO A 56 -24.08 15.19 2.79
CA PRO A 56 -24.80 15.87 1.70
C PRO A 56 -24.98 17.37 1.94
N ASN A 57 -24.93 17.82 3.20
CA ASN A 57 -25.04 19.24 3.56
C ASN A 57 -23.71 20.01 3.37
N GLY A 58 -22.65 19.35 2.89
CA GLY A 58 -21.39 20.03 2.56
C GLY A 58 -20.50 20.39 3.75
N CYS A 59 -20.76 19.90 4.98
CA CYS A 59 -19.94 20.19 6.16
C CYS A 59 -18.52 19.59 6.16
N GLY A 60 -18.11 18.92 5.07
CA GLY A 60 -16.79 18.31 4.92
C GLY A 60 -16.55 17.04 5.74
N SER A 61 -17.51 16.58 6.54
CA SER A 61 -17.38 15.36 7.35
C SER A 61 -17.56 14.09 6.51
N PHE A 62 -16.73 13.06 6.77
CA PHE A 62 -16.87 11.71 6.23
C PHE A 62 -17.55 10.78 7.25
N ILE A 63 -18.81 10.46 7.01
CA ILE A 63 -19.66 9.74 7.96
C ILE A 63 -19.96 8.35 7.41
N ALA A 64 -19.96 7.33 8.27
CA ALA A 64 -20.42 6.00 7.90
C ALA A 64 -21.90 6.06 7.50
N ARG A 65 -22.30 5.35 6.45
CA ARG A 65 -23.69 5.39 5.96
C ARG A 65 -24.73 5.12 7.05
N LYS A 66 -24.43 4.23 8.00
CA LYS A 66 -25.30 3.93 9.17
C LYS A 66 -25.54 5.15 10.08
N GLU A 67 -24.59 6.06 10.16
CA GLU A 67 -24.62 7.26 11.01
C GLU A 67 -25.03 8.52 10.23
N LEU A 68 -25.15 8.42 8.90
CA LEU A 68 -25.42 9.57 8.03
C LEU A 68 -26.72 10.28 8.41
N GLN A 69 -27.80 9.55 8.66
CA GLN A 69 -29.09 10.12 9.06
C GLN A 69 -29.00 10.89 10.38
N LEU A 70 -28.29 10.32 11.37
CA LEU A 70 -28.09 10.97 12.67
C LEU A 70 -27.23 12.23 12.52
N HIS A 71 -26.18 12.17 11.70
CA HIS A 71 -25.35 13.32 11.40
C HIS A 71 -26.15 14.40 10.68
N THR A 72 -26.89 14.09 9.62
CA THR A 72 -27.67 15.07 8.85
C THR A 72 -28.62 15.87 9.75
N ASN A 73 -29.25 15.21 10.73
CA ASN A 73 -30.14 15.87 11.70
C ASN A 73 -29.42 16.79 12.70
N ARG A 74 -28.09 16.67 12.82
CA ARG A 74 -27.26 17.45 13.76
C ARG A 74 -26.15 18.19 13.04
N CYS A 75 -26.21 18.24 11.71
CA CYS A 75 -25.15 18.79 10.89
C CYS A 75 -25.18 20.31 11.04
N PRO A 76 -24.09 20.96 11.50
CA PRO A 76 -24.06 22.40 11.71
C PRO A 76 -24.41 23.17 10.44
N GLU A 77 -23.83 22.77 9.28
CA GLU A 77 -24.15 23.37 7.97
C GLU A 77 -25.56 23.08 7.45
N GLY A 78 -26.27 22.10 8.03
CA GLY A 78 -27.64 21.75 7.62
C GLY A 78 -28.73 22.34 8.52
N PHE A 79 -28.35 22.91 9.66
CA PHE A 79 -29.30 23.40 10.67
C PHE A 79 -29.71 24.86 10.41
N ASP A 80 -28.85 25.66 9.77
CA ASP A 80 -29.05 27.10 9.61
C ASP A 80 -29.85 27.50 8.35
N ASP A 81 -30.11 26.59 7.41
CA ASP A 81 -30.68 26.94 6.09
C ASP A 81 -32.20 26.72 5.96
N ARG A 82 -32.93 26.60 7.08
CA ARG A 82 -34.41 26.54 7.07
C ARG A 82 -35.09 27.90 6.86
N THR A 83 -34.34 28.98 6.65
CA THR A 83 -34.90 30.33 6.47
C THR A 83 -34.88 30.85 5.02
N LYS A 84 -34.48 30.03 4.04
CA LYS A 84 -34.57 30.41 2.62
C LYS A 84 -35.49 29.47 1.86
N LEU A 85 -36.78 29.75 1.98
CA LEU A 85 -37.80 29.29 1.03
C LEU A 85 -37.42 29.76 -0.38
N ILE A 86 -37.01 28.84 -1.24
CA ILE A 86 -37.07 29.01 -2.69
C ILE A 86 -38.06 27.97 -3.20
N PRO A 87 -39.08 28.33 -4.01
CA PRO A 87 -40.08 27.39 -4.47
C PRO A 87 -39.45 26.33 -5.38
N GLU A 88 -39.87 25.09 -5.17
CA GLU A 88 -39.52 23.93 -5.98
C GLU A 88 -39.89 24.15 -7.45
N THR A 89 -38.89 24.22 -8.33
CA THR A 89 -39.08 23.90 -9.74
C THR A 89 -38.31 22.63 -10.06
N ASN A 90 -39.08 21.57 -10.32
CA ASN A 90 -38.66 20.29 -10.85
C ASN A 90 -37.60 20.44 -11.94
N SER A 91 -36.45 19.81 -11.77
CA SER A 91 -35.54 19.47 -12.86
C SER A 91 -34.68 18.26 -12.46
N ASN A 92 -35.03 17.12 -13.04
CA ASN A 92 -34.19 15.93 -13.12
C ASN A 92 -32.93 16.25 -13.93
N VAL A 93 -31.86 16.66 -13.26
CA VAL A 93 -30.49 16.67 -13.82
C VAL A 93 -29.56 16.09 -12.75
N PRO A 94 -28.76 15.04 -13.06
CA PRO A 94 -27.73 14.58 -12.16
C PRO A 94 -26.72 15.71 -11.93
N LYS A 95 -26.72 16.30 -10.73
CA LYS A 95 -25.69 17.26 -10.32
C LYS A 95 -24.35 16.52 -10.33
N ALA A 96 -23.53 16.79 -11.34
CA ALA A 96 -22.13 16.41 -11.35
C ALA A 96 -21.50 16.89 -10.03
N TYR A 97 -20.88 15.96 -9.30
CA TYR A 97 -20.18 16.24 -8.06
C TYR A 97 -18.98 17.15 -8.34
N HIS A 98 -19.21 18.46 -8.38
CA HIS A 98 -18.15 19.45 -8.40
C HIS A 98 -17.61 19.54 -6.96
N TYR A 99 -16.47 18.90 -6.71
CA TYR A 99 -15.70 19.15 -5.49
C TYR A 99 -15.10 20.56 -5.58
N PRO A 100 -15.48 21.52 -4.71
CA PRO A 100 -14.75 22.77 -4.59
C PRO A 100 -13.55 22.47 -3.69
N VAL A 101 -12.46 21.97 -4.26
CA VAL A 101 -11.18 21.94 -3.54
C VAL A 101 -10.58 23.35 -3.63
N PRO A 102 -10.12 23.98 -2.54
CA PRO A 102 -9.40 25.26 -2.62
C PRO A 102 -8.05 25.04 -3.34
N HIS A 103 -8.04 25.19 -4.66
CA HIS A 103 -6.95 24.76 -5.55
C HIS A 103 -5.59 25.45 -5.32
N GLY A 104 -5.51 26.55 -4.55
CA GLY A 104 -4.26 27.30 -4.36
C GLY A 104 -3.24 26.63 -3.43
N LYS A 105 -3.66 26.01 -2.33
CA LYS A 105 -2.73 25.43 -1.34
C LYS A 105 -2.29 24.00 -1.72
N CYS A 106 -3.17 23.23 -2.37
CA CYS A 106 -2.82 21.89 -2.84
C CYS A 106 -1.71 21.88 -3.88
N PHE A 107 -1.67 22.87 -4.79
CA PHE A 107 -0.68 22.91 -5.85
C PHE A 107 0.76 23.04 -5.31
N ALA A 108 0.98 23.91 -4.33
CA ALA A 108 2.29 24.06 -3.68
C ALA A 108 2.72 22.78 -2.93
N THR A 109 1.77 22.10 -2.28
CA THR A 109 2.04 20.81 -1.62
C THR A 109 2.38 19.73 -2.63
N ILE A 110 1.67 19.66 -3.76
CA ILE A 110 1.94 18.70 -4.83
C ILE A 110 3.34 18.91 -5.40
N GLN A 111 3.71 20.15 -5.76
CA GLN A 111 5.06 20.44 -6.27
C GLN A 111 6.16 20.09 -5.27
N LYS A 112 5.93 20.34 -3.98
CA LYS A 112 6.88 19.95 -2.93
C LYS A 112 7.06 18.43 -2.89
N LEU A 113 5.96 17.68 -2.90
CA LEU A 113 5.98 16.22 -2.89
C LEU A 113 6.62 15.64 -4.15
N GLU A 114 6.36 16.21 -5.32
CA GLU A 114 7.00 15.81 -6.59
C GLU A 114 8.53 15.98 -6.53
N LYS A 115 9.01 17.09 -5.95
CA LYS A 115 10.43 17.32 -5.75
C LYS A 115 11.05 16.32 -4.77
N GLU A 116 10.40 16.06 -3.65
CA GLU A 116 10.86 15.06 -2.67
C GLU A 116 10.88 13.65 -3.29
N PHE A 117 9.88 13.32 -4.11
CA PHE A 117 9.82 12.06 -4.83
C PHE A 117 10.97 11.90 -5.84
N ALA A 118 11.29 12.97 -6.58
CA ALA A 118 12.43 12.96 -7.50
C ALA A 118 13.76 12.73 -6.77
N ILE A 119 13.95 13.35 -5.61
CA ILE A 119 15.13 13.13 -4.76
C ILE A 119 15.21 11.67 -4.30
N MET A 120 14.10 11.12 -3.79
CA MET A 120 14.06 9.72 -3.34
C MET A 120 14.36 8.75 -4.50
N LYS A 121 13.86 9.01 -5.70
CA LYS A 121 14.13 8.19 -6.88
C LYS A 121 15.63 8.17 -7.21
N ASN A 122 16.29 9.33 -7.18
CA ASN A 122 17.73 9.41 -7.45
C ASN A 122 18.55 8.65 -6.39
N LEU A 123 18.21 8.80 -5.11
CA LEU A 123 18.86 8.05 -4.03
C LEU A 123 18.70 6.54 -4.20
N LEU A 124 17.51 6.08 -4.61
CA LEU A 124 17.26 4.66 -4.86
C LEU A 124 18.08 4.14 -6.04
N THR A 125 18.23 4.94 -7.12
CA THR A 125 19.08 4.54 -8.25
C THR A 125 20.55 4.45 -7.84
N GLU A 126 21.05 5.37 -7.02
CA GLU A 126 22.43 5.34 -6.53
C GLU A 126 22.68 4.11 -5.64
N GLN A 127 21.75 3.80 -4.73
CA GLN A 127 21.80 2.58 -3.92
C GLN A 127 21.80 1.32 -4.78
N THR A 128 20.97 1.28 -5.83
CA THR A 128 20.90 0.13 -6.75
C THR A 128 22.25 -0.11 -7.44
N VAL A 129 22.92 0.95 -7.88
CA VAL A 129 24.26 0.85 -8.49
C VAL A 129 25.29 0.38 -7.46
N LYS A 130 25.25 0.88 -6.21
CA LYS A 130 26.14 0.43 -5.13
C LYS A 130 25.97 -1.07 -4.84
N TYR A 131 24.72 -1.56 -4.78
CA TYR A 131 24.47 -2.99 -4.57
C TYR A 131 24.92 -3.83 -5.76
N ALA A 132 24.74 -3.38 -7.00
CA ALA A 132 25.24 -4.09 -8.19
C ALA A 132 26.77 -4.24 -8.13
N ASN A 133 27.50 -3.16 -7.85
CA ASN A 133 28.96 -3.20 -7.71
C ASN A 133 29.41 -4.14 -6.58
N ALA A 134 28.70 -4.16 -5.44
CA ALA A 134 29.02 -5.06 -4.33
C ALA A 134 28.77 -6.53 -4.68
N ILE A 135 27.76 -6.83 -5.50
CA ILE A 135 27.54 -8.19 -6.00
C ILE A 135 28.71 -8.62 -6.90
N ASP A 136 29.16 -7.75 -7.80
CA ASP A 136 30.30 -8.03 -8.68
C ASP A 136 31.59 -8.29 -7.90
N THR A 137 31.85 -7.51 -6.83
CA THR A 137 33.03 -7.74 -5.98
C THR A 137 32.95 -9.05 -5.21
N ILE A 138 31.77 -9.41 -4.70
CA ILE A 138 31.53 -10.70 -4.04
C ILE A 138 31.82 -11.85 -5.02
N ASP A 139 31.37 -11.75 -6.26
CA ASP A 139 31.58 -12.81 -7.25
C ASP A 139 33.04 -12.91 -7.70
N GLN A 140 33.77 -11.78 -7.76
CA GLN A 140 35.21 -11.78 -7.99
C GLN A 140 35.97 -12.48 -6.84
N LEU A 141 35.65 -12.15 -5.58
CA LEU A 141 36.26 -12.78 -4.41
C LEU A 141 35.96 -14.28 -4.34
N LYS A 142 34.75 -14.70 -4.70
CA LYS A 142 34.41 -16.14 -4.79
C LYS A 142 35.27 -16.87 -5.82
N LYS A 143 35.54 -16.26 -6.98
CA LYS A 143 36.44 -16.84 -8.00
C LYS A 143 37.86 -16.99 -7.45
N GLU A 144 38.38 -15.96 -6.79
CA GLU A 144 39.72 -16.01 -6.17
C GLU A 144 39.83 -17.11 -5.11
N ILE A 145 38.82 -17.24 -4.24
CA ILE A 145 38.76 -18.32 -3.22
C ILE A 145 38.75 -19.70 -3.90
N ASN A 146 38.01 -19.88 -4.99
CA ASN A 146 37.97 -21.14 -5.71
C ASN A 146 39.31 -21.47 -6.38
N MET A 147 40.00 -20.47 -6.95
CA MET A 147 41.34 -20.63 -7.51
C MET A 147 42.33 -21.09 -6.43
N LEU A 148 42.31 -20.45 -5.25
CA LEU A 148 43.17 -20.83 -4.12
C LEU A 148 42.86 -22.24 -3.59
N LYS A 149 41.59 -22.64 -3.57
CA LYS A 149 41.18 -24.00 -3.16
C LYS A 149 41.57 -25.08 -4.17
N SER A 150 41.68 -24.73 -5.45
CA SER A 150 42.09 -25.65 -6.52
C SER A 150 43.61 -25.79 -6.66
N ALA A 151 44.41 -24.99 -5.94
CA ALA A 151 45.85 -25.11 -5.96
C ALA A 151 46.29 -26.45 -5.32
N PRO A 152 47.08 -27.28 -6.02
CA PRO A 152 47.52 -28.56 -5.49
C PRO A 152 48.42 -28.37 -4.25
N ASN A 153 48.20 -29.22 -3.24
CA ASN A 153 48.99 -29.31 -2.01
C ASN A 153 50.49 -29.51 -2.31
N THR A 154 51.24 -28.42 -2.44
CA THR A 154 52.68 -28.42 -2.20
C THR A 154 52.90 -28.18 -0.71
N LYS A 155 53.44 -29.20 -0.03
CA LYS A 155 53.83 -29.15 1.39
C LYS A 155 54.60 -27.86 1.72
N PRO A 156 54.29 -27.17 2.82
CA PRO A 156 55.07 -26.01 3.25
C PRO A 156 56.30 -26.48 4.03
N SER A 157 57.48 -26.23 3.47
CA SER A 157 58.71 -26.03 4.23
C SER A 157 58.84 -24.53 4.51
N THR A 158 58.60 -24.16 5.77
CA THR A 158 58.84 -22.83 6.39
C THR A 158 60.33 -22.41 6.28
N PRO A 159 60.73 -21.13 6.53
CA PRO A 159 60.06 -20.12 7.36
C PRO A 159 60.03 -18.67 6.83
N GLU A 160 59.26 -17.85 7.55
CA GLU A 160 59.34 -16.38 7.67
C GLU A 160 59.28 -15.52 6.39
N VAL A 161 58.32 -14.59 6.36
CA VAL A 161 58.57 -13.13 6.20
C VAL A 161 57.25 -12.37 6.05
N SER A 162 57.21 -11.22 6.72
CA SER A 162 56.34 -10.05 6.49
C SER A 162 54.96 -10.05 7.13
N CYS A 163 54.94 -9.52 8.35
CA CYS A 163 53.78 -9.17 9.15
C CYS A 163 53.24 -7.76 8.84
N SER A 164 53.26 -7.29 7.59
CA SER A 164 52.97 -5.87 7.27
C SER A 164 51.64 -5.56 6.56
N ASN A 165 50.89 -6.54 6.03
CA ASN A 165 49.73 -6.22 5.17
C ASN A 165 48.34 -6.54 5.76
N ARG A 166 48.23 -6.80 7.08
CA ARG A 166 46.90 -7.00 7.72
C ARG A 166 46.16 -5.72 8.12
N GLN A 167 46.75 -4.53 7.96
CA GLN A 167 46.17 -3.28 8.46
C GLN A 167 45.29 -2.51 7.46
N SER A 168 45.20 -2.91 6.18
CA SER A 168 44.51 -2.10 5.16
C SER A 168 43.11 -2.57 4.75
N LEU A 169 42.59 -3.66 5.35
CA LEU A 169 41.25 -4.19 5.05
C LEU A 169 40.20 -3.90 6.13
N ASN A 170 40.53 -3.04 7.11
CA ASN A 170 39.73 -2.85 8.32
C ASN A 170 39.06 -1.47 8.45
N VAL A 171 38.94 -0.70 7.35
CA VAL A 171 38.52 0.72 7.43
C VAL A 171 37.09 0.99 6.89
N GLN A 172 36.36 0.00 6.35
CA GLN A 172 34.97 0.26 5.88
C GLN A 172 33.91 -0.81 6.25
N VAL A 173 34.20 -1.73 7.17
CA VAL A 173 33.22 -2.74 7.63
C VAL A 173 32.68 -2.42 9.04
N SER A 174 32.98 -1.25 9.61
CA SER A 174 32.68 -0.95 11.03
C SER A 174 31.23 -0.57 11.34
N ASP A 175 30.42 -0.26 10.32
CA ASP A 175 29.07 0.27 10.55
C ASP A 175 27.94 -0.75 10.30
N VAL A 176 28.25 -1.88 9.64
CA VAL A 176 27.29 -2.99 9.46
C VAL A 176 27.35 -3.98 10.62
N ASP A 177 28.52 -4.14 11.25
CA ASP A 177 28.73 -5.09 12.34
C ASP A 177 28.14 -4.65 13.69
N LYS A 178 27.54 -3.46 13.78
CA LYS A 178 26.90 -2.93 15.00
C LYS A 178 25.38 -2.81 14.90
N MET A 179 24.79 -3.17 13.75
CA MET A 179 23.34 -3.16 13.63
C MET A 179 22.80 -4.44 14.27
N ASP A 180 22.15 -4.28 15.44
CA ASP A 180 21.49 -5.38 16.14
C ASP A 180 20.61 -6.19 15.16
N TYR A 181 20.69 -7.51 15.24
CA TYR A 181 19.93 -8.43 14.40
C TYR A 181 18.42 -8.09 14.43
N ALA A 182 17.92 -7.64 15.58
CA ALA A 182 16.55 -7.16 15.72
C ALA A 182 16.25 -5.93 14.83
N THR A 183 17.18 -4.97 14.76
CA THR A 183 17.07 -3.77 13.92
C THR A 183 17.11 -4.13 12.44
N LEU A 184 17.97 -5.07 12.05
CA LEU A 184 18.01 -5.57 10.67
C LEU A 184 16.69 -6.26 10.29
N CYS A 185 16.16 -7.13 11.15
CA CYS A 185 14.88 -7.81 10.92
C CYS A 185 13.72 -6.81 10.77
N ASN A 186 13.63 -5.81 11.65
CA ASN A 186 12.60 -4.77 11.56
C ASN A 186 12.70 -3.97 10.27
N THR A 187 13.92 -3.59 9.88
CA THR A 187 14.18 -2.87 8.62
C THR A 187 13.76 -3.70 7.40
N LEU A 188 14.06 -5.01 7.40
CA LEU A 188 13.64 -5.92 6.33
C LEU A 188 12.12 -6.08 6.25
N ILE A 189 11.44 -6.17 7.41
CA ILE A 189 9.97 -6.26 7.47
C ILE A 189 9.36 -4.97 6.92
N GLU A 190 9.82 -3.80 7.37
CA GLU A 190 9.34 -2.50 6.88
C GLU A 190 9.55 -2.36 5.37
N THR A 191 10.74 -2.72 4.89
CA THR A 191 11.06 -2.67 3.46
C THR A 191 10.14 -3.59 2.66
N ARG A 192 9.86 -4.80 3.17
CA ARG A 192 8.94 -5.75 2.54
C ARG A 192 7.50 -5.23 2.48
N VAL A 193 7.03 -4.58 3.55
CA VAL A 193 5.70 -3.96 3.59
C VAL A 193 5.61 -2.80 2.59
N ARG A 194 6.62 -1.92 2.55
CA ARG A 194 6.70 -0.83 1.57
C ARG A 194 6.71 -1.35 0.14
N LEU A 195 7.47 -2.40 -0.13
CA LEU A 195 7.55 -3.00 -1.46
C LEU A 195 6.22 -3.63 -1.90
N ARG A 196 5.47 -4.23 -0.96
CA ARG A 196 4.11 -4.73 -1.23
C ARG A 196 3.16 -3.58 -1.62
N ARG A 197 3.13 -2.50 -0.82
CA ARG A 197 2.28 -1.33 -1.11
C ARG A 197 2.61 -0.71 -2.47
N TYR A 198 3.91 -0.55 -2.77
CA TYR A 198 4.35 -0.03 -4.07
C TYR A 198 3.89 -0.89 -5.25
N ARG A 199 3.90 -2.23 -5.11
CA ARG A 199 3.39 -3.13 -6.15
C ARG A 199 1.87 -3.01 -6.34
N GLU A 200 1.12 -2.88 -5.25
CA GLU A 200 -0.34 -2.68 -5.29
C GLU A 200 -0.71 -1.36 -5.97
N GLU A 201 -0.02 -0.28 -5.62
CA GLU A 201 -0.19 1.03 -6.26
C GLU A 201 0.14 0.97 -7.76
N ASN A 202 1.23 0.30 -8.16
CA ASN A 202 1.59 0.12 -9.57
C ASN A 202 0.55 -0.69 -10.36
N LEU A 203 -0.03 -1.72 -9.74
CA LEU A 203 -1.10 -2.51 -10.38
C LEU A 203 -2.38 -1.71 -10.53
N TYR A 204 -2.68 -0.83 -9.57
CA TYR A 204 -3.83 0.08 -9.66
C TYR A 204 -3.64 1.10 -10.79
N THR A 205 -2.49 1.77 -10.84
CA THR A 205 -2.22 2.76 -11.91
C THR A 205 -2.20 2.12 -13.29
N LYS A 206 -1.63 0.92 -13.42
CA LYS A 206 -1.67 0.15 -14.67
C LYS A 206 -3.11 -0.15 -15.12
N ARG A 207 -3.95 -0.69 -14.23
CA ARG A 207 -5.37 -0.94 -14.56
C ARG A 207 -6.09 0.33 -14.98
N ARG A 208 -5.84 1.43 -14.28
CA ARG A 208 -6.46 2.72 -14.62
C ARG A 208 -6.03 3.25 -15.99
N LEU A 209 -4.76 3.06 -16.36
CA LEU A 209 -4.27 3.41 -17.70
C LEU A 209 -4.92 2.53 -18.78
N ASP A 210 -5.05 1.22 -18.53
CA ASP A 210 -5.70 0.29 -19.46
C ASP A 210 -7.18 0.68 -19.68
N GLU A 211 -7.91 1.04 -18.62
CA GLU A 211 -9.29 1.55 -18.70
C GLU A 211 -9.40 2.83 -19.55
N LEU A 212 -8.53 3.81 -19.30
CA LEU A 212 -8.52 5.06 -20.06
C LEU A 212 -8.18 4.82 -21.54
N GLN A 213 -7.26 3.90 -21.81
CA GLN A 213 -6.90 3.53 -23.18
C GLN A 213 -8.09 2.84 -23.90
N GLN A 214 -8.84 1.98 -23.21
CA GLN A 214 -10.07 1.39 -23.77
C GLN A 214 -11.14 2.44 -24.07
N GLN A 215 -11.33 3.41 -23.16
CA GLN A 215 -12.29 4.49 -23.33
C GLN A 215 -11.95 5.37 -24.55
N LEU A 216 -10.67 5.72 -24.74
CA LEU A 216 -10.23 6.46 -25.92
C LEU A 216 -10.48 5.69 -27.23
N LEU A 217 -10.28 4.37 -27.21
CA LEU A 217 -10.57 3.52 -28.37
C LEU A 217 -12.07 3.47 -28.68
N SER A 218 -12.93 3.35 -27.66
CA SER A 218 -14.39 3.38 -27.88
C SER A 218 -14.87 4.72 -28.42
N ASP A 219 -14.36 5.83 -27.88
CA ASP A 219 -14.76 7.18 -28.30
C ASP A 219 -14.30 7.48 -29.74
N THR A 220 -13.14 6.96 -30.14
CA THR A 220 -12.65 7.09 -31.52
C THR A 220 -13.52 6.31 -32.51
N ASN A 221 -13.99 5.13 -32.11
CA ASN A 221 -14.87 4.31 -32.95
C ASN A 221 -16.31 4.84 -32.98
N ALA A 222 -16.79 5.49 -31.92
CA ALA A 222 -18.12 6.09 -31.87
C ALA A 222 -18.23 7.40 -32.70
N ASN A 223 -17.10 8.05 -32.95
CA ASN A 223 -17.01 9.28 -33.76
C ASN A 223 -16.65 9.04 -35.24
N ARG A 224 -16.58 7.77 -35.67
CA ARG A 224 -16.44 7.37 -37.08
C ARG A 224 -17.77 6.85 -37.61
#